data_AF-A0A7S2Y400-F1
#
_entry.id   AF-A0A7S2Y400-F1
#
_cell.length_a   1.000
_cell.length_b   1.000
_cell.length_c   1.000
_cell.angle_alpha   90.00
_cell.angle_beta   90.00
_cell.angle_gamma   90.00
#
_symmetry.space_group_name_H-M   'P 1'
#
loop_
_entity.id
_entity.type
_entity.pdbx_description
1 polymer ?
#
loop_
_entity_poly.entity_id
_entity_poly.type
_entity_poly.pdbx_seq_one_letter_code
_entity_poly.pdbx_strand_id
1 'polypeptide(L)'
;SKSDETKLLLPEFPQGILQSKEEGYDGAQAYRVSKLCNIWFTYELQRRLNAESSSGAVKVNAVSPGFIPVTGLTRRSGWMASFFLHYVLDPWRYVGMGITRSPEEGAEVIVQTSFSAVAA
;
A
#
# COMPACT_ATOMS: atom_id res chain seq x y z
N SER A 1 29.32 -16.07 -14.75
CA SER A 1 29.09 -15.73 -13.33
C SER A 1 29.19 -14.22 -13.17
N LYS A 2 28.06 -13.50 -13.26
CA LYS A 2 27.96 -12.07 -12.97
C LYS A 2 26.48 -11.70 -12.84
N SER A 3 25.85 -12.22 -11.79
CA SER A 3 24.55 -11.74 -11.34
C SER A 3 24.79 -10.40 -10.64
N ASP A 4 24.48 -9.33 -11.37
CA ASP A 4 24.43 -7.97 -10.85
C ASP A 4 23.32 -7.95 -9.77
N GLU A 5 23.68 -8.22 -8.52
CA GLU A 5 22.79 -8.07 -7.38
C GLU A 5 22.56 -6.57 -7.18
N THR A 6 21.56 -6.02 -7.88
CA THR A 6 21.07 -4.67 -7.64
C THR A 6 20.54 -4.60 -6.21
N LYS A 7 21.43 -4.26 -5.28
CA LYS A 7 21.11 -4.05 -3.87
C LYS A 7 20.05 -2.96 -3.81
N LEU A 8 18.86 -3.30 -3.32
CA LEU A 8 17.79 -2.34 -3.12
C LEU A 8 18.26 -1.33 -2.07
N LEU A 9 18.59 -0.11 -2.53
CA LEU A 9 19.02 0.98 -1.67
C LEU A 9 17.78 1.59 -1.03
N LEU A 10 17.59 1.32 0.26
CA LEU A 10 16.56 1.98 1.04
C LEU A 10 16.93 3.46 1.22
N PRO A 11 15.96 4.38 1.10
CA PRO A 11 16.18 5.76 1.51
C PRO A 11 16.48 5.80 3.01
N GLU A 12 17.29 6.77 3.45
CA GLU A 12 17.51 6.97 4.87
C GLU A 12 16.21 7.47 5.52
N PHE A 13 15.68 6.67 6.44
CA PHE A 13 14.51 7.05 7.22
C PHE A 13 14.97 7.76 8.49
N PRO A 14 14.33 8.89 8.86
CA PRO A 14 14.55 9.51 10.17
C PRO A 14 14.35 8.48 11.29
N GLN A 15 15.28 8.46 12.23
CA GLN A 15 15.20 7.60 13.41
C GLN A 15 13.93 7.95 14.19
N GLY A 16 13.21 6.95 14.68
CA GLY A 16 12.01 7.18 15.50
C GLY A 16 10.70 7.41 14.73
N ILE A 17 10.72 7.50 13.39
CA ILE A 17 9.53 7.83 12.58
C ILE A 17 8.35 6.84 12.70
N LEU A 18 8.60 5.62 13.17
CA LEU A 18 7.58 4.59 13.44
C LEU A 18 7.31 4.39 14.94
N GLN A 19 7.98 5.15 15.82
CA GLN A 19 7.82 5.05 17.26
C GLN A 19 6.73 6.01 17.76
N SER A 20 5.58 5.46 18.10
CA SER A 20 4.42 6.24 18.58
C SER A 20 4.62 6.90 19.95
N LYS A 21 5.69 6.55 20.68
CA LYS A 21 5.99 7.05 22.03
C LYS A 21 6.96 8.24 22.04
N GLU A 22 7.54 8.59 20.89
CA GLU A 22 8.48 9.71 20.79
C GLU A 22 7.76 11.05 20.64
N GLU A 23 8.36 12.12 21.20
CA GLU A 23 7.88 13.48 20.99
C GLU A 23 8.04 13.87 19.52
N GLY A 24 6.97 14.37 18.89
CA GLY A 24 6.95 14.71 17.46
C GLY A 24 6.46 13.62 16.51
N TYR A 25 5.86 12.53 17.02
CA TYR A 25 5.27 11.47 16.19
C TYR A 25 4.14 12.01 15.27
N ASP A 26 4.36 11.96 13.95
CA ASP A 26 3.33 12.19 12.93
C ASP A 26 2.77 10.86 12.42
N GLY A 27 1.55 10.52 12.84
CA GLY A 27 0.88 9.29 12.42
C GLY A 27 0.63 9.18 10.91
N ALA A 28 0.48 10.30 10.19
CA ALA A 28 0.31 10.28 8.74
C ALA A 28 1.64 10.04 8.02
N GLN A 29 2.74 10.60 8.54
CA GLN A 29 4.08 10.29 8.06
C GLN A 29 4.46 8.83 8.35
N ALA A 30 4.22 8.35 9.57
CA ALA A 30 4.44 6.96 9.96
C ALA A 30 3.65 5.98 9.08
N TYR A 31 2.39 6.29 8.77
CA TYR A 31 1.58 5.48 7.86
C TYR A 31 2.18 5.41 6.45
N ARG A 32 2.60 6.56 5.88
CA ARG A 32 3.24 6.61 4.56
C ARG A 32 4.52 5.77 4.51
N VAL A 33 5.37 5.90 5.54
CA VAL A 33 6.61 5.12 5.66
C VAL A 33 6.31 3.63 5.81
N SER A 34 5.35 3.25 6.66
CA SER A 34 4.93 1.84 6.81
C SER A 34 4.44 1.23 5.49
N LYS A 35 3.65 1.97 4.70
CA LYS A 35 3.21 1.50 3.38
C LYS A 35 4.35 1.39 2.37
N LEU A 36 5.32 2.30 2.42
CA LEU A 36 6.54 2.18 1.62
C LEU A 36 7.33 0.92 2.00
N CYS A 37 7.50 0.64 3.30
CA CYS A 37 8.18 -0.57 3.78
C CYS A 37 7.51 -1.85 3.28
N ASN A 38 6.18 -1.90 3.18
CA ASN A 38 5.48 -3.07 2.62
C ASN A 38 5.86 -3.34 1.15
N ILE A 39 6.01 -2.29 0.33
CA ILE A 39 6.41 -2.42 -1.07
C ILE A 39 7.85 -2.95 -1.16
N TRP A 40 8.77 -2.39 -0.38
CA TRP A 40 10.16 -2.87 -0.34
C TRP A 40 10.27 -4.30 0.16
N PHE A 41 9.46 -4.67 1.16
CA PHE A 41 9.39 -6.04 1.64
C PHE A 41 8.98 -7.00 0.53
N THR A 42 7.98 -6.65 -0.28
CA THR A 42 7.60 -7.44 -1.46
C THR A 42 8.77 -7.65 -2.42
N TYR A 43 9.51 -6.58 -2.76
CA TYR A 43 10.65 -6.69 -3.67
C TYR A 43 11.79 -7.55 -3.11
N GLU A 44 12.17 -7.34 -1.85
CA GLU A 44 13.21 -8.14 -1.20
C GLU A 44 12.79 -9.60 -1.04
N LEU A 45 11.52 -9.87 -0.72
CA LEU A 45 11.03 -11.23 -0.62
C LEU A 45 11.07 -11.95 -1.97
N GLN A 46 10.62 -11.31 -3.05
CA GLN A 46 10.74 -11.89 -4.40
C GLN A 46 12.20 -12.13 -4.78
N ARG A 47 13.10 -11.19 -4.48
CA ARG A 47 14.54 -11.33 -4.76
C ARG A 47 15.14 -12.54 -4.04
N ARG A 48 14.82 -12.72 -2.76
CA ARG A 48 15.28 -13.86 -1.95
C ARG A 48 14.71 -15.19 -2.43
N LEU A 49 13.42 -15.23 -2.76
CA LEU A 49 12.79 -16.42 -3.31
C LEU A 49 13.37 -16.82 -4.67
N ASN A 50 13.70 -15.85 -5.54
CA ASN A 50 14.36 -16.13 -6.82
C ASN A 50 15.78 -16.69 -6.65
N ALA A 51 16.49 -16.28 -5.59
CA ALA A 51 17.82 -16.81 -5.28
C ALA A 51 17.76 -18.24 -4.72
N GLU A 52 16.64 -18.61 -4.09
CA GLU A 52 16.37 -19.97 -3.63
C GLU A 52 15.89 -20.83 -4.82
N SER A 53 16.76 -21.70 -5.34
CA SER A 53 16.50 -22.51 -6.56
C SER A 53 15.32 -23.48 -6.47
N SER A 54 14.63 -23.54 -5.33
CA SER A 54 13.47 -24.39 -5.03
C SER A 54 12.13 -23.66 -5.20
N SER A 55 12.13 -22.34 -5.41
CA SER A 55 10.96 -21.47 -5.18
C SER A 55 10.39 -20.82 -6.43
N GLY A 56 10.72 -21.33 -7.63
CA GLY A 56 10.28 -20.79 -8.93
C GLY A 56 8.75 -20.72 -9.16
N ALA A 57 7.94 -21.17 -8.20
CA ALA A 57 6.48 -21.13 -8.26
C ALA A 57 5.84 -19.97 -7.46
N VAL A 58 6.57 -19.31 -6.55
CA VAL A 58 5.98 -18.31 -5.65
C VAL A 58 6.24 -16.89 -6.15
N LYS A 59 5.16 -16.18 -6.50
CA LYS A 59 5.19 -14.76 -6.84
C LYS A 59 4.68 -13.91 -5.69
N VAL A 60 5.38 -12.82 -5.42
CA VAL A 60 5.06 -11.86 -4.36
C VAL A 60 4.71 -10.54 -5.02
N ASN A 61 3.49 -10.06 -4.81
CA ASN A 61 2.99 -8.82 -5.39
C ASN A 61 2.56 -7.85 -4.30
N ALA A 62 2.71 -6.55 -4.57
CA ALA A 62 2.18 -5.47 -3.77
C ALA A 62 1.10 -4.76 -4.60
N VAL A 63 -0.09 -4.61 -4.03
CA VAL A 63 -1.25 -4.03 -4.72
C VAL A 63 -1.84 -2.90 -3.88
N SER A 64 -2.22 -1.82 -4.56
CA SER A 64 -2.96 -0.71 -3.96
C SER A 64 -4.36 -0.67 -4.56
N PRO A 65 -5.43 -0.79 -3.75
CA PRO A 65 -6.82 -0.84 -4.25
C PRO A 65 -7.35 0.54 -4.69
N GLY A 66 -6.53 1.59 -4.64
CA GLY A 66 -6.93 2.98 -4.92
C GLY A 66 -7.41 3.73 -3.68
N PHE A 67 -7.90 4.95 -3.89
CA PHE A 67 -8.41 5.80 -2.82
C PHE A 67 -9.90 5.48 -2.57
N ILE A 68 -10.18 4.84 -1.44
CA ILE A 68 -11.54 4.42 -1.05
C ILE A 68 -11.92 5.23 0.20
N PRO A 69 -12.60 6.38 0.04
CA PRO A 69 -12.84 7.35 1.12
C PRO A 69 -13.75 6.80 2.22
N VAL A 70 -14.63 5.85 1.88
CA VAL A 70 -15.65 5.25 2.77
C VAL A 70 -15.14 3.97 3.47
N THR A 71 -13.83 3.78 3.60
CA THR A 71 -13.29 2.67 4.40
C THR A 71 -13.23 3.02 5.88
N GLY A 72 -13.32 2.02 6.76
CA GLY A 72 -13.11 2.18 8.21
C GLY A 72 -11.71 2.65 8.63
N LEU A 73 -10.84 2.97 7.65
CA LEU A 73 -9.51 3.54 7.85
C LEU A 73 -9.59 4.99 8.38
N THR A 74 -10.64 5.72 8.01
CA THR A 74 -10.90 7.11 8.43
C THR A 74 -11.75 7.19 9.70
N ARG A 75 -12.03 6.05 10.39
CA ARG A 75 -12.84 6.06 11.62
C ARG A 75 -12.22 6.86 12.76
N ARG A 76 -10.90 7.00 12.76
CA ARG A 76 -10.14 7.80 13.75
C ARG A 76 -9.91 9.24 13.29
N SER A 77 -10.34 9.59 12.07
CA SER A 77 -10.40 10.98 11.64
C SER A 77 -11.49 11.68 12.46
N GLY A 78 -11.27 12.95 12.83
CA GLY A 78 -12.27 13.72 13.58
C GLY A 78 -13.61 13.76 12.83
N TRP A 79 -14.71 13.93 13.56
CA TRP A 79 -16.07 13.87 13.00
C TRP A 79 -16.29 14.79 11.78
N MET A 80 -15.63 15.96 11.75
CA MET A 80 -15.65 16.90 10.62
C MET A 80 -14.93 16.35 9.36
N ALA A 81 -13.82 15.64 9.54
CA ALA A 81 -13.09 15.03 8.44
C ALA A 81 -13.85 13.82 7.86
N SER A 82 -14.47 13.00 8.72
CA SER A 82 -15.37 11.93 8.27
C SER A 82 -16.59 12.49 7.55
N PHE A 83 -17.18 13.59 8.05
CA PHE A 83 -18.28 14.28 7.37
C PHE A 83 -17.86 14.78 5.98
N PHE A 84 -16.71 15.45 5.87
CA PHE A 84 -16.20 15.95 4.59
C PHE A 84 -15.95 14.81 3.58
N LEU A 85 -15.33 13.71 4.03
CA LEU A 85 -15.07 12.54 3.19
C LEU A 85 -16.37 11.88 2.69
N HIS A 86 -17.39 11.77 3.54
CA HIS A 86 -18.65 11.09 3.21
C HIS A 86 -19.64 11.98 2.45
N TYR A 87 -19.72 13.29 2.75
CA TYR A 87 -20.77 14.17 2.24
C TYR A 87 -20.29 15.16 1.17
N VAL A 88 -18.98 15.37 1.02
CA VAL A 88 -18.44 16.32 0.03
C VAL A 88 -17.63 15.58 -1.05
N LEU A 89 -16.73 14.68 -0.65
CA LEU A 89 -15.86 13.96 -1.59
C LEU A 89 -16.49 12.73 -2.24
N ASP A 90 -17.27 11.94 -1.49
CA ASP A 90 -17.89 10.72 -2.04
C ASP A 90 -18.97 11.00 -3.12
N PRO A 91 -19.82 12.04 -3.01
CA PRO A 91 -20.76 12.41 -4.08
C PRO A 91 -20.08 12.78 -5.40
N TRP A 92 -18.82 13.21 -5.35
CA TRP A 92 -18.01 13.55 -6.53
C TRP A 92 -17.73 12.34 -7.42
N ARG A 93 -17.85 11.11 -6.88
CA ARG A 93 -17.83 9.85 -7.65
C ARG A 93 -18.95 9.81 -8.70
N TYR A 94 -20.12 10.35 -8.38
CA TYR A 94 -21.29 10.33 -9.26
C TYR A 94 -21.26 11.42 -10.34
N VAL A 95 -20.36 12.40 -10.23
CA VAL A 95 -20.24 13.56 -11.16
C VAL A 95 -19.16 13.32 -12.23
N GLY A 96 -18.56 12.13 -12.29
CA GLY A 96 -17.64 11.76 -13.39
C GLY A 96 -16.21 12.29 -13.28
N MET A 97 -15.85 12.91 -12.15
CA MET A 97 -14.48 13.34 -11.80
C MET A 97 -13.87 12.43 -10.70
N GLY A 98 -14.32 11.18 -10.61
CA GLY A 98 -14.07 10.29 -9.47
C GLY A 98 -12.61 9.84 -9.31
N ILE A 99 -11.86 10.53 -8.45
CA ILE A 99 -10.59 10.04 -7.88
C ILE A 99 -10.82 8.95 -6.82
N THR A 100 -12.08 8.66 -6.49
CA THR A 100 -12.52 7.75 -5.44
C THR A 100 -13.07 6.45 -6.04
N ARG A 101 -12.76 5.31 -5.40
CA ARG A 101 -13.28 3.98 -5.77
C ARG A 101 -14.21 3.43 -4.70
N SER A 102 -15.08 2.50 -5.09
CA SER A 102 -15.87 1.72 -4.12
C SER A 102 -15.03 0.60 -3.48
N PRO A 103 -15.46 0.06 -2.32
CA PRO A 103 -14.84 -1.11 -1.71
C PRO A 103 -14.78 -2.32 -2.66
N GLU A 104 -15.80 -2.53 -3.47
CA GLU A 104 -15.91 -3.63 -4.42
C GLU A 104 -14.91 -3.48 -5.57
N GLU A 105 -14.82 -2.28 -6.15
CA GLU A 105 -13.82 -1.95 -7.18
C GLU A 105 -12.39 -2.10 -6.64
N GLY A 106 -12.17 -1.76 -5.38
CA GLY A 106 -10.89 -1.98 -4.70
C GLY A 106 -10.57 -3.46 -4.51
N ALA A 107 -11.56 -4.27 -4.15
CA ALA A 107 -11.41 -5.72 -3.99
C ALA A 107 -11.16 -6.43 -5.33
N GLU A 108 -11.76 -5.96 -6.42
CA GLU A 108 -11.57 -6.52 -7.75
C GLU A 108 -10.09 -6.52 -8.17
N VAL A 109 -9.36 -5.43 -7.90
CA VAL A 109 -7.93 -5.32 -8.24
C VAL A 109 -7.11 -6.37 -7.47
N ILE A 110 -7.48 -6.68 -6.22
CA ILE A 110 -6.81 -7.70 -5.40
C ILE A 110 -7.06 -9.10 -6.01
N VAL A 111 -8.30 -9.38 -6.40
CA VAL A 111 -8.70 -10.65 -7.03
C VAL A 111 -7.98 -10.82 -8.37
N GLN A 112 -8.04 -9.81 -9.24
CA GLN A 112 -7.35 -9.82 -10.53
C GLN A 112 -5.84 -10.03 -10.37
N THR A 113 -5.19 -9.33 -9.43
CA THR A 113 -3.75 -9.49 -9.18
C THR A 113 -3.41 -10.91 -8.70
N SER A 114 -4.26 -11.49 -7.85
CA SER A 114 -4.08 -12.84 -7.32
C SER A 114 -4.16 -13.91 -8.43
N PHE A 115 -5.10 -13.77 -9.36
CA PHE A 115 -5.27 -14.71 -10.49
C PHE A 115 -4.27 -14.48 -11.63
N SER A 116 -3.97 -13.23 -11.98
CA SER A 116 -3.00 -12.91 -13.04
C SER A 116 -1.56 -13.26 -12.66
N ALA A 117 -1.23 -13.25 -11.36
CA ALA A 117 0.05 -13.73 -10.87
C ALA A 117 0.28 -15.23 -11.14
N VAL A 118 -0.78 -16.03 -11.23
CA VAL A 118 -0.69 -17.47 -11.57
C VAL A 118 -0.38 -17.70 -13.06
N ALA A 119 -0.59 -16.71 -13.93
CA ALA A 119 -0.56 -16.89 -15.39
C ALA A 119 0.67 -16.33 -16.12
N ALA A 120 1.61 -15.69 -15.43
CA ALA A 120 2.83 -15.12 -16.04
C ALA A 120 4.08 -16.01 -15.99
#